data_AF-A0AAU7NUH9-F1
#
_entry.id   AF-A0AAU7NUH9-F1
#
_cell.length_a   1.000
_cell.length_b   1.000
_cell.length_c   1.000
_cell.angle_alpha   90.00
_cell.angle_beta   90.00
_cell.angle_gamma   90.00
#
_symmetry.space_group_name_H-M   'P 1'
#
loop_
_entity.id
_entity.type
_entity.pdbx_description
1 polymer ?
#
loop_
_entity_poly.entity_id
_entity_poly.type
_entity_poly.pdbx_seq_one_letter_code
_entity_poly.pdbx_strand_id
1 'polypeptide(L)'
;MATFQRKKTLLGLGFFALMVSFSTQADEFSESDMQRWQQQFMDTVKQGRELWTSGELGGNGVACAQCHPNAANTHPETYPKFQQQIGKVVSLWEMINWCLRNPLEGQPLDADDPKMTALQAYVTHERRGVKLEPGKH
;
A
#
# COMPACT_ATOMS: atom_id res chain seq x y z
N MET A 1 -31.73 -0.87 76.27
CA MET A 1 -32.91 -1.02 75.39
C MET A 1 -32.51 -0.69 73.96
N ALA A 2 -33.11 -1.40 73.00
CA ALA A 2 -32.99 -1.27 71.54
C ALA A 2 -31.82 -2.02 70.83
N THR A 3 -32.11 -3.28 70.53
CA THR A 3 -31.64 -4.07 69.38
C THR A 3 -31.80 -3.34 68.04
N PHE A 4 -30.81 -3.43 67.14
CA PHE A 4 -31.08 -3.38 65.70
C PHE A 4 -30.17 -4.32 64.91
N GLN A 5 -30.82 -5.27 64.23
CA GLN A 5 -30.27 -6.29 63.36
C GLN A 5 -30.40 -5.86 61.89
N ARG A 6 -29.49 -6.38 61.05
CA ARG A 6 -29.59 -6.56 59.58
C ARG A 6 -29.62 -5.30 58.69
N LYS A 7 -28.77 -5.30 57.65
CA LYS A 7 -29.07 -5.92 56.35
C LYS A 7 -27.79 -6.07 55.52
N LYS A 8 -27.50 -7.31 55.12
CA LYS A 8 -26.60 -7.60 54.00
C LYS A 8 -27.31 -7.11 52.74
N THR A 9 -26.84 -6.02 52.15
CA THR A 9 -27.27 -5.63 50.81
C THR A 9 -26.24 -6.17 49.83
N LEU A 10 -26.50 -7.39 49.35
CA LEU A 10 -26.03 -7.81 48.03
C LEU A 10 -26.63 -6.83 47.03
N LEU A 11 -25.84 -5.95 46.42
CA LEU A 11 -26.18 -5.33 45.14
C LEU A 11 -24.91 -4.70 44.57
N GLY A 12 -24.33 -5.32 43.55
CA GLY A 12 -23.13 -4.79 42.90
C GLY A 12 -22.38 -5.75 41.98
N LEU A 13 -22.99 -6.84 41.53
CA LEU A 13 -22.40 -7.77 40.53
C LEU A 13 -23.13 -7.70 39.17
N GLY A 14 -24.06 -6.74 39.00
CA GLY A 14 -24.94 -6.69 37.83
C GLY A 14 -24.46 -5.87 36.65
N PHE A 15 -23.37 -5.11 36.76
CA PHE A 15 -22.98 -4.14 35.71
C PHE A 15 -21.62 -4.41 35.05
N PHE A 16 -20.91 -5.48 35.41
CA PHE A 16 -19.62 -5.82 34.78
C PHE A 16 -19.73 -6.90 33.69
N ALA A 17 -20.88 -7.54 33.53
CA ALA A 17 -21.06 -8.69 32.64
C ALA A 17 -21.50 -8.34 31.20
N LEU A 18 -21.67 -7.05 30.87
CA LEU A 18 -22.15 -6.62 29.54
C LEU A 18 -21.07 -5.96 28.66
N MET A 19 -19.79 -6.07 29.03
CA MET A 19 -18.65 -5.56 28.24
C MET A 19 -17.75 -6.66 27.64
N VAL A 20 -18.27 -7.88 27.50
CA VAL A 20 -17.64 -8.97 26.75
C VAL A 20 -18.71 -9.36 25.72
N SER A 21 -18.57 -9.13 24.42
CA SER A 21 -17.87 -10.08 23.54
C SER A 21 -18.05 -9.68 22.06
N PHE A 22 -17.91 -8.40 21.68
CA PHE A 22 -17.50 -8.08 20.31
C PHE A 22 -16.00 -7.82 20.31
N SER A 23 -15.24 -8.82 20.76
CA SER A 23 -13.82 -8.87 20.43
C SER A 23 -13.76 -8.99 18.91
N THR A 24 -13.28 -7.95 18.25
CA THR A 24 -12.87 -7.98 16.85
C THR A 24 -11.70 -8.97 16.72
N GLN A 25 -11.99 -10.26 16.72
CA GLN A 25 -11.01 -11.30 16.43
C GLN A 25 -10.69 -11.19 14.94
N ALA A 26 -9.41 -11.00 14.60
CA ALA A 26 -8.97 -11.09 13.22
C ALA A 26 -9.08 -12.55 12.76
N ASP A 27 -9.43 -12.76 11.49
CA ASP A 27 -9.37 -14.09 10.89
C ASP A 27 -7.92 -14.63 10.99
N GLU A 28 -7.78 -15.90 11.36
CA GLU A 28 -6.49 -16.58 11.27
C GLU A 28 -6.28 -17.09 9.85
N PHE A 29 -5.12 -16.77 9.26
CA PHE A 29 -4.78 -17.20 7.90
C PHE A 29 -3.80 -18.37 7.91
N SER A 30 -4.01 -19.34 7.03
CA SER A 30 -3.14 -20.51 6.90
C SER A 30 -1.83 -20.18 6.16
N GLU A 31 -0.81 -21.03 6.32
CA GLU A 31 0.41 -20.93 5.49
C GLU A 31 0.10 -21.01 3.99
N SER A 32 -0.88 -21.84 3.60
CA SER A 32 -1.34 -21.93 2.21
C SER A 32 -2.00 -20.65 1.71
N ASP A 33 -2.69 -19.91 2.58
CA ASP A 33 -3.23 -18.59 2.22
C ASP A 33 -2.10 -17.59 1.97
N MET A 34 -1.11 -17.54 2.86
CA MET A 34 0.06 -16.66 2.70
C MET A 34 0.79 -16.94 1.39
N GLN A 35 1.03 -18.21 1.07
CA GLN A 35 1.71 -18.62 -0.16
C GLN A 35 0.92 -18.22 -1.40
N ARG A 36 -0.40 -18.46 -1.40
CA ARG A 36 -1.29 -18.07 -2.50
C ARG A 36 -1.26 -16.57 -2.75
N TRP A 37 -1.37 -15.76 -1.70
CA TRP A 37 -1.38 -14.30 -1.86
C TRP A 37 -0.02 -13.75 -2.25
N GLN A 38 1.06 -14.34 -1.73
CA GLN A 38 2.41 -14.00 -2.17
C GLN A 38 2.59 -14.31 -3.65
N GLN A 39 2.08 -15.46 -4.13
CA GLN A 39 2.12 -15.79 -5.55
C GLN A 39 1.33 -14.76 -6.38
N GLN A 40 0.12 -14.40 -5.96
CA GLN A 40 -0.68 -13.37 -6.64
C GLN A 40 0.05 -12.03 -6.72
N PHE A 41 0.70 -11.61 -5.62
CA PHE A 41 1.55 -10.41 -5.62
C PHE A 41 2.71 -10.53 -6.62
N MET A 42 3.41 -11.68 -6.66
CA MET A 42 4.50 -11.89 -7.60
C MET A 42 4.04 -11.92 -9.06
N ASP A 43 2.83 -12.40 -9.34
CA ASP A 43 2.23 -12.34 -10.67
C ASP A 43 1.97 -10.88 -11.09
N THR A 44 1.49 -10.04 -10.17
CA THR A 44 1.34 -8.59 -10.40
C THR A 44 2.70 -7.90 -10.60
N VAL A 45 3.74 -8.29 -9.85
CA VAL A 45 5.11 -7.80 -10.06
C VAL A 45 5.62 -8.17 -11.45
N LYS A 46 5.34 -9.39 -11.93
CA LYS A 46 5.71 -9.83 -13.28
C LYS A 46 5.03 -8.99 -14.35
N GLN A 47 3.73 -8.73 -14.22
CA GLN A 47 3.00 -7.83 -15.13
C GLN A 47 3.59 -6.42 -15.12
N GLY A 48 3.96 -5.91 -13.94
CA GLY A 48 4.60 -4.61 -13.79
C GLY A 48 5.96 -4.54 -14.50
N ARG A 49 6.76 -5.61 -14.42
CA ARG A 49 8.02 -5.72 -15.15
C ARG A 49 7.81 -5.71 -16.67
N GLU A 50 6.83 -6.44 -17.17
CA GLU A 50 6.50 -6.48 -18.60
C GLU A 50 6.17 -5.08 -19.12
N LEU A 51 5.28 -4.37 -18.42
CA LEU A 51 4.96 -2.96 -18.71
C LEU A 51 6.18 -2.05 -18.60
N TRP A 52 7.04 -2.23 -17.59
CA TRP A 52 8.22 -1.42 -17.35
C TRP A 52 9.24 -1.49 -18.50
N THR A 53 9.35 -2.68 -19.11
CA THR A 53 10.25 -2.94 -20.25
C THR A 53 9.61 -2.74 -21.62
N SER A 54 8.30 -2.49 -21.67
CA SER A 54 7.54 -2.26 -22.89
C SER A 54 7.49 -0.78 -23.25
N GLY A 55 7.55 -0.47 -24.55
CA GLY A 55 7.32 0.88 -25.07
C GLY A 55 5.84 1.21 -25.28
N GLU A 56 4.92 0.28 -25.04
CA GLU A 56 3.49 0.40 -25.37
C GLU A 56 2.74 1.46 -24.55
N LEU A 57 3.23 1.76 -23.34
CA LEU A 57 2.64 2.82 -22.51
C LEU A 57 3.05 4.23 -22.98
N GLY A 58 4.14 4.34 -23.75
CA GLY A 58 4.60 5.60 -24.31
C GLY A 58 3.99 5.87 -25.69
N GLY A 59 3.76 7.15 -26.00
CA GLY A 59 3.40 7.58 -27.35
C GLY A 59 4.59 7.57 -28.32
N ASN A 60 5.81 7.57 -27.79
CA ASN A 60 7.06 7.63 -28.55
C ASN A 60 7.89 6.32 -28.55
N GLY A 61 7.36 5.23 -27.99
CA GLY A 61 8.01 3.91 -27.94
C GLY A 61 9.15 3.77 -26.92
N VAL A 62 9.43 4.81 -26.13
CA VAL A 62 10.38 4.76 -25.00
C VAL A 62 9.79 3.93 -23.87
N ALA A 63 10.60 3.06 -23.26
CA ALA A 63 10.22 2.25 -22.11
C ALA A 63 10.81 2.81 -20.82
N CYS A 64 10.12 2.60 -19.68
CA CYS A 64 10.59 3.06 -18.36
C CYS A 64 12.01 2.55 -18.05
N ALA A 65 12.28 1.29 -18.42
CA ALA A 65 13.57 0.62 -18.21
C ALA A 65 14.76 1.29 -18.89
N GLN A 66 14.54 2.12 -19.92
CA GLN A 66 15.63 2.80 -20.63
C GLN A 66 16.28 3.90 -19.77
N CYS A 67 15.52 4.55 -18.90
CA CYS A 67 16.04 5.53 -17.93
C CYS A 67 16.22 4.92 -16.53
N HIS A 68 15.36 3.97 -16.16
CA HIS A 68 15.32 3.35 -14.84
C HIS A 68 15.48 1.83 -14.94
N PRO A 69 16.68 1.32 -15.27
CA PRO A 69 16.92 -0.13 -15.37
C PRO A 69 16.65 -0.80 -14.02
N ASN A 70 15.90 -1.90 -14.02
CA ASN A 70 15.45 -2.60 -12.80
C ASN A 70 14.85 -1.66 -11.73
N ALA A 71 14.04 -0.70 -12.18
CA ALA A 71 13.46 0.35 -11.34
C ALA A 71 14.47 1.17 -10.50
N ALA A 72 15.74 1.23 -10.90
CA ALA A 72 16.75 2.01 -10.21
C ALA A 72 16.39 3.51 -10.14
N ASN A 73 16.79 4.18 -9.06
CA ASN A 73 16.60 5.62 -8.84
C ASN A 73 15.14 6.12 -8.86
N THR A 74 14.16 5.23 -8.65
CA THR A 74 12.74 5.58 -8.54
C THR A 74 12.32 5.99 -7.13
N HIS A 75 12.98 5.42 -6.11
CA HIS A 75 12.80 5.71 -4.68
C HIS A 75 11.33 5.68 -4.19
N PRO A 76 10.56 4.60 -4.45
CA PRO A 76 9.17 4.47 -3.99
C PRO A 76 9.04 4.61 -2.47
N GLU A 77 10.06 4.22 -1.70
CA GLU A 77 10.13 4.29 -0.25
C GLU A 77 10.06 5.71 0.34
N THR A 78 10.21 6.73 -0.52
CA THR A 78 10.17 8.14 -0.12
C THR A 78 8.82 8.82 -0.39
N TYR A 79 7.89 8.15 -1.08
CA TYR A 79 6.56 8.68 -1.35
C TYR A 79 5.58 8.37 -0.20
N PRO A 80 4.59 9.24 0.08
CA PRO A 80 4.34 10.53 -0.58
C PRO A 80 5.38 11.59 -0.24
N LYS A 81 5.71 12.45 -1.22
CA LYS A 81 6.65 13.57 -1.04
C LYS A 81 6.31 14.75 -1.92
N PHE A 82 6.79 15.94 -1.55
CA PHE A 82 6.77 17.07 -2.46
C PHE A 82 7.49 16.68 -3.74
N GLN A 83 7.00 17.10 -4.89
CA GLN A 83 7.74 16.94 -6.14
C GLN A 83 7.80 18.26 -6.88
N GLN A 84 9.02 18.75 -7.11
CA GLN A 84 9.26 20.05 -7.71
C GLN A 84 8.63 20.18 -9.10
N GLN A 85 8.71 19.13 -9.93
CA GLN A 85 8.16 19.09 -11.28
C GLN A 85 6.62 19.15 -11.32
N ILE A 86 5.95 18.85 -10.21
CA ILE A 86 4.48 18.83 -10.11
C ILE A 86 3.99 20.00 -9.22
N GLY A 87 4.82 20.52 -8.31
CA GLY A 87 4.53 21.66 -7.46
C GLY A 87 3.66 21.35 -6.23
N LYS A 88 3.52 20.07 -5.86
CA LYS A 88 2.75 19.63 -4.67
C LYS A 88 3.30 18.33 -4.10
N VAL A 89 2.82 17.94 -2.92
CA VAL A 89 3.00 16.58 -2.40
C VAL A 89 2.19 15.61 -3.26
N VAL A 90 2.86 14.56 -3.73
CA VAL A 90 2.29 13.55 -4.61
C VAL A 90 2.51 12.13 -4.09
N SER A 91 1.64 11.22 -4.49
CA SER A 91 1.86 9.78 -4.37
C SER A 91 2.83 9.28 -5.45
N LEU A 92 3.24 8.01 -5.36
CA LEU A 92 4.05 7.35 -6.38
C LEU A 92 3.32 7.28 -7.74
N TRP A 93 2.02 6.95 -7.75
CA TRP A 93 1.25 6.84 -9.00
C TRP A 93 1.15 8.16 -9.77
N GLU A 94 1.07 9.30 -9.07
CA GLU A 94 1.08 10.63 -9.69
C GLU A 94 2.43 10.92 -10.36
N MET A 95 3.54 10.50 -9.74
CA MET A 95 4.86 10.57 -10.37
C MET A 95 4.94 9.66 -11.61
N ILE A 96 4.45 8.42 -11.51
CA ILE A 96 4.40 7.51 -12.67
C ILE A 96 3.66 8.17 -13.83
N ASN A 97 2.49 8.78 -13.57
CA ASN A 97 1.74 9.52 -14.58
C ASN A 97 2.43 10.79 -15.09
N TRP A 98 3.29 11.42 -14.29
CA TRP A 98 4.15 12.51 -14.77
C TRP A 98 5.21 11.96 -15.74
N CYS A 99 5.83 10.81 -15.46
CA CYS A 99 6.75 10.15 -16.38
C CYS A 99 6.05 9.65 -17.65
N LEU A 100 4.83 9.13 -17.56
CA LEU A 100 4.07 8.70 -18.75
C LEU A 100 3.81 9.88 -19.68
N ARG A 101 3.34 11.02 -19.15
CA ARG A 101 2.96 12.18 -19.97
C ARG A 101 4.14 12.93 -20.57
N ASN A 102 5.21 13.11 -19.79
CA ASN A 102 6.27 14.04 -20.18
C ASN A 102 7.37 13.35 -21.01
N PRO A 103 8.22 12.47 -20.46
CA PRO A 103 9.26 11.81 -21.26
C PRO A 103 8.73 10.72 -22.20
N LEU A 104 7.65 10.01 -21.84
CA LEU A 104 7.11 8.91 -22.66
C LEU A 104 6.03 9.35 -23.65
N GLU A 105 5.53 10.59 -23.54
CA GLU A 105 4.45 11.15 -24.40
C GLU A 105 3.19 10.26 -24.47
N GLY A 106 2.95 9.47 -23.42
CA GLY A 106 1.84 8.55 -23.28
C GLY A 106 0.62 9.16 -22.58
N GLN A 107 -0.43 8.36 -22.49
CA GLN A 107 -1.64 8.72 -21.73
C GLN A 107 -1.47 8.38 -20.25
N PRO A 108 -2.01 9.20 -19.32
CA PRO A 108 -2.04 8.83 -17.91
C PRO A 108 -2.92 7.61 -17.69
N LEU A 109 -2.62 6.83 -16.66
CA LEU A 109 -3.47 5.76 -16.15
C LEU A 109 -4.31 6.28 -14.99
N ASP A 110 -5.51 5.72 -14.81
CA ASP A 110 -6.29 5.98 -13.61
C ASP A 110 -5.57 5.42 -12.36
N ALA A 111 -5.86 6.01 -11.19
CA ALA A 111 -5.19 5.62 -9.95
C ALA A 111 -5.47 4.16 -9.56
N ASP A 112 -6.63 3.64 -9.94
CA ASP A 112 -7.11 2.27 -9.73
C ASP A 112 -6.94 1.37 -10.96
N ASP A 113 -6.30 1.84 -12.04
CA ASP A 113 -5.98 1.00 -13.20
C ASP A 113 -5.09 -0.18 -12.75
N PRO A 114 -5.43 -1.44 -13.09
CA PRO A 114 -4.60 -2.60 -12.79
C PRO A 114 -3.14 -2.46 -13.24
N LYS A 115 -2.88 -1.77 -14.36
CA LYS A 115 -1.52 -1.48 -14.84
C LYS A 115 -0.77 -0.55 -13.90
N MET A 116 -1.44 0.45 -13.33
CA MET A 116 -0.84 1.35 -12.34
C MET A 116 -0.48 0.60 -11.06
N THR A 117 -1.36 -0.32 -10.62
CA THR A 117 -1.06 -1.23 -9.50
C THR A 117 0.14 -2.12 -9.81
N ALA A 118 0.21 -2.70 -11.01
CA ALA A 118 1.31 -3.54 -11.44
C ALA A 118 2.66 -2.79 -11.47
N LEU A 119 2.69 -1.57 -12.02
CA LEU A 119 3.89 -0.72 -12.03
C LEU A 119 4.37 -0.41 -10.61
N GLN A 120 3.47 -0.01 -9.70
CA GLN A 120 3.83 0.27 -8.30
C GLN A 120 4.32 -0.98 -7.57
N ALA A 121 3.70 -2.14 -7.81
CA ALA A 121 4.12 -3.41 -7.24
C ALA A 121 5.54 -3.77 -7.69
N TYR A 122 5.84 -3.65 -8.99
CA TYR A 122 7.17 -3.91 -9.55
C TYR A 122 8.23 -2.97 -8.96
N VAL A 123 7.99 -1.66 -9.00
CA VAL A 123 8.95 -0.67 -8.50
C VAL A 123 9.22 -0.86 -7.00
N THR A 124 8.18 -1.10 -6.20
CA THR A 124 8.32 -1.36 -4.76
C THR A 124 9.03 -2.68 -4.49
N HIS A 125 8.77 -3.72 -5.29
CA HIS A 125 9.46 -5.00 -5.17
C HIS A 125 10.95 -4.85 -5.47
N GLU A 126 11.34 -4.23 -6.57
CA GLU A 126 12.76 -4.02 -6.92
C GLU A 126 13.49 -3.15 -5.90
N ARG A 127 12.79 -2.24 -5.23
CA ARG A 127 13.34 -1.33 -4.22
C ARG A 127 13.09 -1.77 -2.78
N ARG A 128 12.70 -3.03 -2.57
CA ARG A 128 12.47 -3.61 -1.23
C ARG A 128 13.76 -3.64 -0.40
N GLY A 129 13.60 -3.66 0.93
CA GLY A 129 14.73 -3.69 1.87
C GLY A 129 15.36 -2.32 2.15
N VAL A 130 14.90 -1.26 1.47
CA VAL A 130 15.24 0.12 1.81
C VAL A 130 14.28 0.62 2.89
N LYS A 131 14.79 1.43 3.81
CA LYS A 131 14.00 2.03 4.89
C LYS A 131 12.93 2.96 4.30
N LEU A 132 11.68 2.79 4.76
CA LEU A 132 10.58 3.69 4.43
C LEU A 132 10.84 5.07 5.06
N GLU A 133 10.92 6.10 4.22
CA GLU A 133 11.20 7.49 4.63
C GLU A 133 10.34 8.50 3.85
N PRO A 134 9.00 8.54 4.05
CA PRO A 134 8.11 9.41 3.31
C PRO A 134 8.45 10.90 3.50
N GLY A 135 8.34 11.68 2.42
CA GLY A 135 8.66 13.11 2.42
C GLY A 135 10.14 13.42 2.15
N LYS A 136 11.01 12.40 2.09
CA LYS A 136 12.43 12.58 1.78
C LYS A 136 12.63 12.89 0.29
N HIS A 137 13.36 13.97 0.01
CA HIS A 137 13.75 14.34 -1.35
C HIS A 137 15.07 13.71 -1.76
#